data_AF-A0A4Y2M6Y9-F1
#
_entry.id   AF-A0A4Y2M6Y9-F1
#
_cell.length_a   1.000
_cell.length_b   1.000
_cell.length_c   1.000
_cell.angle_alpha   90.00
_cell.angle_beta   90.00
_cell.angle_gamma   90.00
#
_symmetry.space_group_name_H-M   'P 1'
#
loop_
_entity.id
_entity.type
_entity.pdbx_description
1 polymer ?
#
loop_
_entity_poly.entity_id
_entity_poly.type
_entity_poly.pdbx_seq_one_letter_code
_entity_poly.pdbx_strand_id
1 'polypeptide(L)'
;MWRLNTLTTTPAPPGLIGKGFIKVFNADPKCKVNLVPADIVANAHILAAWRVGRKRCATPLVVNCTATEKLQVKVSEYCKTMTQLVKEFPLPQSFVQYTNLIIVPYKYLYCIIAAYYHYLPAIVLDGTLRILGTKSR
;
A
#
# COMPACT_ATOMS: atom_id res chain seq x y z
N MET A 1 23.53 9.90 10.10
CA MET A 1 23.62 8.44 9.93
C MET A 1 22.30 7.84 10.39
N TRP A 2 21.33 7.71 9.48
CA TRP A 2 19.99 7.21 9.80
C TRP A 2 19.99 5.70 9.71
N ARG A 3 19.90 5.01 10.86
CA ARG A 3 19.67 3.56 10.90
C ARG A 3 18.20 3.30 10.54
N LEU A 4 17.97 2.93 9.29
CA LEU A 4 16.73 2.29 8.84
C LEU A 4 16.70 0.85 9.34
N ASN A 5 16.25 0.66 10.59
CA ASN A 5 15.86 -0.65 11.09
C ASN A 5 14.33 -0.72 11.16
N THR A 6 13.68 -0.73 10.01
CA THR A 6 12.31 -1.23 9.87
C THR A 6 12.22 -2.07 8.61
N LEU A 7 11.98 -3.35 8.84
CA LEU A 7 11.82 -4.39 7.85
C LEU A 7 10.78 -4.00 6.80
N THR A 8 11.24 -3.92 5.55
CA THR A 8 10.57 -4.31 4.30
C THR A 8 9.08 -4.67 4.37
N THR A 9 8.18 -3.69 4.47
CA THR A 9 6.86 -3.71 3.81
C THR A 9 6.36 -2.27 3.71
N THR A 10 6.74 -1.56 2.66
CA THR A 10 6.04 -0.32 2.30
C THR A 10 4.60 -0.71 1.92
N PRO A 11 3.56 -0.23 2.62
CA PRO A 11 2.19 -0.45 2.18
C PRO A 11 2.04 0.22 0.81
N ALA A 12 1.52 -0.51 -0.17
CA ALA A 12 1.33 0.03 -1.50
C ALA A 12 0.40 1.26 -1.44
N PRO A 13 0.67 2.32 -2.23
CA PRO A 13 -0.15 3.52 -2.19
C PRO A 13 -1.61 3.20 -2.50
N PRO A 14 -2.59 3.78 -1.76
CA PRO A 14 -4.01 3.49 -1.87
C PRO A 14 -4.57 3.55 -3.30
N GLY A 15 -4.03 4.46 -4.12
CA GLY A 15 -4.43 4.64 -5.51
C GLY A 15 -4.14 3.47 -6.44
N LEU A 16 -3.16 2.61 -6.13
CA LEU A 16 -2.86 1.41 -6.93
C LEU A 16 -3.82 0.26 -6.60
N ILE A 17 -4.29 0.20 -5.35
CA ILE A 17 -5.28 -0.79 -4.89
C ILE A 17 -6.65 -0.45 -5.47
N GLY A 18 -7.04 0.83 -5.46
CA GLY A 18 -8.31 1.29 -6.03
C GLY A 18 -8.44 1.10 -7.54
N LYS A 19 -7.33 1.17 -8.28
CA LYS A 19 -7.30 0.91 -9.74
C LYS A 19 -7.27 -0.58 -10.10
N GLY A 20 -7.09 -1.47 -9.13
CA GLY A 20 -7.10 -2.91 -9.36
C GLY A 20 -5.82 -3.55 -9.87
N PHE A 21 -4.72 -2.79 -9.99
CA PHE A 21 -3.43 -3.32 -10.43
C PHE A 21 -2.80 -4.30 -9.43
N ILE A 22 -3.04 -4.07 -8.14
CA ILE A 22 -2.52 -4.92 -7.07
C ILE A 22 -3.57 -5.96 -6.70
N LYS A 23 -3.32 -7.20 -7.13
CA LYS A 23 -4.20 -8.35 -6.82
C LYS A 23 -3.75 -9.14 -5.60
N VAL A 24 -2.45 -9.13 -5.31
CA VAL A 24 -1.85 -9.90 -4.21
C VAL A 24 -1.03 -8.96 -3.34
N PHE A 25 -1.26 -9.00 -2.02
CA PHE A 25 -0.56 -8.20 -1.03
C PHE A 25 0.16 -9.11 -0.03
N ASN A 26 1.48 -8.94 0.11
CA ASN A 26 2.27 -9.69 1.08
C ASN A 26 2.22 -8.99 2.44
N ALA A 27 1.38 -9.50 3.34
CA ALA A 27 1.33 -9.00 4.70
C ALA A 27 0.72 -10.04 5.65
N ASP A 28 1.15 -10.00 6.91
CA ASP A 28 0.45 -10.71 7.98
C ASP A 28 -0.86 -9.97 8.31
N PRO A 29 -2.03 -10.62 8.16
CA PRO A 29 -3.32 -10.00 8.45
C PRO A 29 -3.46 -9.57 9.92
N LYS A 30 -2.71 -10.17 10.85
CA LYS A 30 -2.70 -9.81 12.28
C LYS A 30 -1.74 -8.68 12.60
N CYS A 31 -0.87 -8.30 11.67
CA CYS A 31 0.06 -7.20 11.85
C CYS A 31 -0.70 -5.88 12.03
N LYS A 32 -0.17 -5.03 12.91
CA LYS A 32 -0.72 -3.71 13.21
C LYS A 32 -0.01 -2.68 12.34
N VAL A 33 -0.76 -1.90 11.58
CA VAL A 33 -0.22 -0.85 10.72
C VAL A 33 -0.23 0.49 11.45
N ASN A 34 0.92 1.14 11.50
CA ASN A 34 1.05 2.51 11.99
C ASN A 34 0.90 3.48 10.81
N LEU A 35 -0.33 3.92 10.55
CA LEU A 35 -0.65 4.84 9.47
C LEU A 35 -0.89 6.24 10.05
N VAL A 36 -0.06 7.19 9.66
CA VAL A 36 -0.22 8.61 9.99
C VAL A 36 -0.55 9.37 8.71
N PRO A 37 -1.68 10.09 8.66
CA PRO A 37 -2.03 10.95 7.52
C PRO A 37 -0.92 11.96 7.21
N ALA A 38 -0.69 12.23 5.93
CA ALA A 38 0.35 13.15 5.47
C ALA A 38 0.17 14.56 6.07
N ASP A 39 -1.06 15.02 6.24
CA ASP A 39 -1.37 16.34 6.80
C ASP A 39 -0.91 16.49 8.25
N ILE A 40 -1.03 15.41 9.05
CA ILE A 40 -0.53 15.39 10.43
C ILE A 40 0.99 15.48 10.44
N VAL A 41 1.66 14.77 9.53
CA VAL A 41 3.12 14.81 9.38
C VAL A 41 3.58 16.21 8.96
N ALA A 42 2.89 16.84 8.00
CA ALA A 42 3.19 18.19 7.55
C ALA A 42 3.02 19.22 8.68
N ASN A 43 1.90 19.16 9.41
CA ASN A 43 1.65 20.04 10.55
C ASN A 43 2.69 19.86 11.67
N ALA A 44 3.06 18.61 11.98
CA ALA A 44 4.10 18.33 12.95
C ALA A 44 5.48 18.87 12.52
N HIS A 45 5.78 18.82 11.22
CA HIS A 45 7.01 19.37 10.67
C HIS A 45 7.07 20.90 10.82
N ILE A 46 5.97 21.61 10.51
CA ILE A 46 5.87 23.07 10.68
C ILE A 46 6.05 23.45 12.15
N LEU A 47 5.39 22.72 13.06
CA LEU A 47 5.52 22.93 14.51
C LEU A 47 6.96 22.69 15.00
N ALA A 48 7.63 21.66 14.50
CA ALA A 48 9.02 21.38 14.83
C ALA A 48 9.94 22.51 14.35
N ALA A 49 9.78 22.97 13.11
CA ALA A 49 10.55 24.07 12.55
C ALA A 49 10.34 25.38 13.34
N TRP A 50 9.09 25.72 13.66
CA TRP A 50 8.77 26.90 14.47
C TRP A 50 9.40 26.83 15.87
N ARG A 51 9.35 25.66 16.51
CA ARG A 51 9.92 25.45 17.85
C ARG A 51 11.44 25.61 17.87
N VAL A 52 12.13 25.09 16.84
CA VAL A 52 13.58 25.24 16.69
C VAL A 52 13.96 26.70 16.39
N GLY A 53 13.16 27.41 15.58
CA GLY A 53 13.40 28.83 15.29
C GLY A 53 13.21 29.76 16.50
N ARG A 54 12.29 29.42 17.41
CA ARG A 54 11.98 30.21 18.63
C ARG A 54 12.90 29.92 19.82
N LYS A 55 13.41 28.69 19.94
CA LYS A 55 14.27 28.28 21.07
C LYS A 55 15.55 27.68 20.49
N ARG A 56 16.70 28.31 20.77
CA ARG A 56 18.00 27.67 20.54
C ARG A 56 18.11 26.47 21.48
N CYS A 57 17.73 25.30 20.99
CA CYS A 57 17.89 24.06 21.72
C CYS A 57 19.38 23.68 21.70
N ALA A 58 19.98 23.48 22.87
CA ALA A 58 21.35 22.97 22.99
C ALA A 58 21.48 21.53 22.44
N THR A 59 20.38 20.80 22.37
CA THR A 59 20.27 19.44 21.84
C THR A 59 19.35 19.39 20.62
N PRO A 60 19.60 18.49 19.64
CA PRO A 60 18.72 18.34 18.49
C PRO A 60 17.30 17.93 18.93
N LEU A 61 16.29 18.66 18.43
CA LEU A 61 14.88 18.34 18.70
C LEU A 61 14.48 17.12 17.86
N VAL A 62 14.15 16.02 18.52
CA VAL A 62 13.62 14.80 17.88
C VAL A 62 12.13 14.69 18.19
N VAL A 63 11.29 14.73 17.15
CA VAL A 63 9.83 14.58 17.27
C VAL A 63 9.42 13.33 16.51
N ASN A 64 8.75 12.40 17.20
CA ASN A 64 8.22 11.19 16.58
C ASN A 64 6.73 11.38 16.26
N CYS A 65 6.38 11.24 14.98
CA CYS A 65 4.99 11.20 14.52
C CYS A 65 4.58 9.75 14.32
N THR A 66 4.08 9.12 15.38
CA THR A 66 3.58 7.74 15.35
C THR A 66 2.12 7.72 15.79
N ALA A 67 1.29 6.90 15.15
CA ALA A 67 -0.05 6.63 15.64
C ALA A 67 0.05 6.00 17.04
N THR A 68 -0.72 6.55 17.97
CA THR A 68 -0.81 6.08 19.36
C THR A 68 -1.28 4.63 19.41
N GLU A 69 -0.95 3.90 20.48
CA GLU A 69 -1.35 2.50 20.70
C GLU A 69 -2.86 2.24 20.57
N LYS A 70 -3.69 3.27 20.83
CA LYS A 70 -5.15 3.22 20.69
C LYS A 70 -5.63 3.19 19.23
N LEU A 71 -4.81 3.64 18.28
CA LEU A 71 -5.12 3.71 16.85
C LEU A 71 -4.31 2.66 16.07
N GLN A 72 -4.30 1.43 16.56
CA GLN A 72 -3.63 0.32 15.90
C GLN A 72 -4.63 -0.46 15.05
N VAL A 73 -4.69 -0.13 13.77
CA VAL A 73 -5.53 -0.84 12.80
C VAL A 73 -4.81 -2.11 12.35
N LYS A 74 -5.51 -3.25 12.30
CA LYS A 74 -4.94 -4.48 11.73
C LYS A 74 -4.91 -4.38 10.21
N VAL A 75 -3.89 -4.96 9.57
CA VAL A 75 -3.80 -5.00 8.09
C VAL A 75 -5.09 -5.56 7.46
N SER A 76 -5.67 -6.60 8.06
CA SER A 76 -6.93 -7.18 7.56
C SER A 76 -8.11 -6.20 7.59
N GLU A 77 -8.18 -5.36 8.62
CA GLU A 77 -9.25 -4.38 8.80
C GLU A 77 -9.04 -3.20 7.85
N TYR A 78 -7.80 -2.72 7.77
CA TYR A 78 -7.39 -1.70 6.80
C TYR A 78 -7.75 -2.10 5.35
N CYS A 79 -7.39 -3.30 4.91
CA CYS A 79 -7.69 -3.77 3.56
C CYS A 79 -9.20 -3.91 3.31
N LYS A 80 -9.97 -4.33 4.31
CA LYS A 80 -11.44 -4.41 4.22
C LYS A 80 -12.07 -3.03 4.05
N THR A 81 -11.71 -2.07 4.91
CA THR A 81 -12.18 -0.69 4.84
C THR A 81 -11.79 -0.04 3.51
N MET A 82 -10.55 -0.25 3.05
CA MET A 82 -10.11 0.24 1.74
C MET A 82 -10.93 -0.36 0.59
N THR A 83 -11.23 -1.66 0.65
CA THR A 83 -12.05 -2.32 -0.39
C THR A 83 -13.49 -1.81 -0.38
N GLN A 84 -14.04 -1.50 0.79
CA GLN A 84 -15.37 -0.87 0.92
C GLN A 84 -15.37 0.54 0.33
N LEU A 85 -14.38 1.37 0.68
CA LEU A 85 -14.22 2.73 0.16
C LEU A 85 -14.10 2.76 -1.37
N VAL A 86 -13.34 1.82 -1.96
CA VAL A 86 -13.20 1.72 -3.42
C VAL A 86 -14.52 1.33 -4.09
N LYS A 87 -15.36 0.52 -3.42
CA LYS A 87 -16.69 0.16 -3.92
C LYS A 87 -17.70 1.30 -3.79
N GLU A 88 -17.61 2.07 -2.71
CA GLU A 88 -18.49 3.21 -2.42
C GLU A 88 -18.16 4.42 -3.29
N PHE A 89 -16.87 4.66 -3.54
CA PHE A 89 -16.36 5.74 -4.39
C PHE A 89 -15.62 5.17 -5.60
N PRO A 90 -16.35 4.63 -6.59
CA PRO A 90 -15.74 4.04 -7.77
C PRO A 90 -14.97 5.10 -8.55
N LEU A 91 -13.71 4.79 -8.86
CA LEU A 91 -12.89 5.57 -9.79
C LEU A 91 -13.50 5.53 -11.21
N PRO A 92 -13.20 6.51 -12.08
CA PRO A 92 -13.72 6.52 -13.45
C PRO A 92 -13.53 5.16 -14.15
N GLN A 93 -14.58 4.69 -14.84
CA GLN A 93 -14.72 3.34 -15.40
C GLN A 93 -13.54 2.86 -16.25
N SER A 94 -12.77 3.76 -16.84
CA SER A 94 -11.55 3.45 -17.60
C SER A 94 -10.49 2.70 -16.80
N PHE A 95 -10.57 2.70 -15.47
CA PHE A 95 -9.59 2.05 -14.58
C PHE A 95 -10.21 1.07 -13.57
N VAL A 96 -11.49 0.73 -13.67
CA VAL A 96 -12.13 -0.18 -12.70
C VAL A 96 -11.93 -1.63 -13.14
N GLN A 97 -10.82 -2.24 -12.71
CA GLN A 97 -10.70 -3.69 -12.70
C GLN A 97 -11.30 -4.24 -11.41
N TYR A 98 -12.20 -5.23 -11.51
CA TYR A 98 -12.71 -5.98 -10.35
C TYR A 98 -11.55 -6.47 -9.48
N THR A 99 -11.33 -5.79 -8.35
CA THR A 99 -10.17 -6.02 -7.51
C THR A 99 -10.55 -6.94 -6.36
N ASN A 100 -10.25 -8.22 -6.51
CA ASN A 100 -10.19 -9.12 -5.36
C ASN A 100 -8.76 -9.07 -4.83
N LEU A 101 -8.53 -8.27 -3.78
CA LEU A 101 -7.24 -8.20 -3.11
C LEU A 101 -7.06 -9.43 -2.20
N ILE A 102 -6.03 -10.22 -2.47
CA ILE A 102 -5.68 -11.40 -1.67
C ILE A 102 -4.49 -11.05 -0.77
N ILE A 103 -4.64 -11.27 0.54
CA ILE A 103 -3.59 -11.07 1.53
C ILE A 103 -2.89 -12.41 1.79
N VAL A 104 -1.58 -12.47 1.56
CA VAL A 104 -0.78 -13.68 1.73
C VAL A 104 0.35 -13.39 2.73
N PRO A 105 0.44 -14.12 3.87
CA PRO A 105 1.45 -13.86 4.89
C PRO A 105 2.83 -14.48 4.58
N TYR A 106 2.88 -15.51 3.73
CA TYR A 106 4.11 -16.24 3.42
C TYR A 106 4.74 -15.72 2.12
N LYS A 107 6.01 -15.31 2.19
CA LYS A 107 6.74 -14.71 1.06
C LYS A 107 6.84 -15.62 -0.17
N TYR A 108 7.12 -16.92 0.01
CA TYR A 108 7.23 -17.87 -1.11
C TYR A 108 5.88 -18.09 -1.81
N LEU A 109 4.83 -18.29 -1.02
CA LEU A 109 3.47 -18.44 -1.53
C LEU A 109 3.02 -17.16 -2.25
N TYR A 110 3.34 -15.99 -1.68
CA TYR A 110 3.11 -14.70 -2.33
C TYR A 110 3.77 -14.62 -3.70
N CYS A 111 5.04 -15.01 -3.83
CA CYS A 111 5.75 -14.97 -5.11
C CYS A 111 5.08 -15.87 -6.17
N ILE A 112 4.67 -17.08 -5.80
CA ILE A 112 4.00 -18.02 -6.71
C ILE A 112 2.65 -17.45 -7.17
N ILE A 113 1.83 -17.00 -6.22
CA ILE A 113 0.49 -16.47 -6.50
C ILE A 113 0.59 -15.15 -7.30
N ALA A 114 1.51 -14.25 -6.94
CA ALA A 114 1.74 -13.02 -7.67
C ALA A 114 2.18 -13.29 -9.11
N ALA A 115 3.16 -14.18 -9.32
CA ALA A 115 3.58 -14.59 -10.65
C ALA A 115 2.39 -15.15 -11.45
N TYR A 116 1.61 -16.05 -10.85
CA TYR A 116 0.43 -16.62 -11.51
C TYR A 116 -0.60 -15.55 -11.92
N TYR A 117 -0.96 -14.63 -11.01
CA TYR A 117 -1.95 -13.58 -11.29
C TYR A 117 -1.50 -12.55 -12.32
N HIS A 118 -0.19 -12.35 -12.50
CA HIS A 118 0.38 -11.41 -13.46
C HIS A 118 0.71 -12.07 -14.83
N TYR A 119 1.22 -13.29 -14.85
CA TYR A 119 1.61 -13.99 -16.08
C TYR A 119 0.44 -14.74 -16.73
N LEU A 120 -0.50 -15.29 -15.97
CA LEU A 120 -1.60 -16.05 -16.54
C LEU A 120 -2.48 -15.22 -17.49
N PRO A 121 -2.83 -13.96 -17.19
CA PRO A 121 -3.56 -13.12 -18.14
C PRO A 121 -2.79 -12.93 -19.45
N ALA A 122 -1.46 -12.78 -19.40
CA ALA A 122 -0.64 -12.63 -20.59
C ALA A 122 -0.61 -13.92 -21.42
N ILE A 123 -0.44 -15.07 -20.77
CA ILE A 123 -0.45 -16.39 -21.45
C ILE A 123 -1.81 -16.65 -22.12
N VAL A 124 -2.92 -16.34 -21.44
CA VAL A 124 -4.27 -16.49 -22.00
C VAL A 124 -4.47 -15.57 -23.20
N LEU A 125 -4.05 -14.30 -23.08
CA LEU A 125 -4.17 -13.33 -24.17
C LEU A 125 -3.32 -13.73 -25.38
N ASP A 126 -2.07 -14.14 -25.16
CA ASP A 126 -1.19 -14.62 -26.22
C ASP A 126 -1.73 -15.90 -26.88
N GLY A 127 -2.33 -16.79 -26.08
CA GLY A 127 -2.99 -18.00 -26.56
C GLY A 127 -4.19 -17.68 -27.45
N THR A 128 -5.08 -16.78 -27.01
CA THR A 128 -6.27 -16.42 -27.81
C THR A 128 -5.90 -15.68 -29.09
N LEU A 129 -4.92 -14.77 -29.05
CA LEU A 129 -4.41 -14.07 -30.24
C LEU A 129 -3.78 -15.05 -31.24
N ARG A 130 -3.01 -16.04 -30.76
CA ARG A 130 -2.47 -17.11 -31.62
C ARG A 130 -3.57 -17.95 -32.27
N ILE A 131 -4.63 -18.30 -31.53
CA ILE A 131 -5.76 -19.08 -32.05
C ILE A 131 -6.57 -18.25 -33.07
N LEU A 132 -6.73 -16.95 -32.84
CA LEU A 132 -7.47 -16.04 -33.72
C LEU A 132 -6.68 -15.62 -34.97
N GLY A 133 -5.43 -16.08 -35.12
CA GLY A 133 -4.56 -15.75 -36.26
C GLY A 133 -4.10 -14.29 -36.30
N THR A 134 -4.38 -13.51 -35.25
CA THR A 134 -3.94 -12.12 -35.16
C THR A 134 -2.52 -12.09 -34.61
N LYS A 135 -1.59 -11.54 -35.39
CA LYS A 135 -0.19 -11.43 -34.98
C LYS A 135 -0.10 -10.44 -33.80
N SER A 136 0.33 -10.93 -32.64
CA SER A 136 0.67 -10.08 -31.50
C SER A 136 1.72 -9.05 -31.96
N ARG A 137 1.41 -7.76 -31.82
CA ARG A 137 2.26 -6.64 -32.24
C ARG A 137 3.25 -6.29 -31.14
#